data_AF-A0A7T3DDE6-F1
#
_entry.id   AF-A0A7T3DDE6-F1
#
_cell.length_a   1.000
_cell.length_b   1.000
_cell.length_c   1.000
_cell.angle_alpha   90.00
_cell.angle_beta   90.00
_cell.angle_gamma   90.00
#
_symmetry.space_group_name_H-M   'P 1'
#
loop_
_entity.id
_entity.type
_entity.pdbx_description
1 polymer ?
#
loop_
_entity_poly.entity_id
_entity_poly.type
_entity_poly.pdbx_seq_one_letter_code
_entity_poly.pdbx_strand_id
1 'polypeptide(L)'
;MAIIHGGLSRISIRYPSLDLKGIKFIGWGAGQFFKNFYQLVGIDVSYTICPYLENQGKIINGIEVRSPDALANEDPEKIFILIFSGSCVEITHQINSLGKFKSIQALEYGTRSHDILQELGYLQKNIDYPPPPKQRFSDIGFFTQGPILPFTELALAYQRYRYPNDYHCLVTDTGQSPEILGRCARWVDDIIEVDAPKTPGPLRRNYMIRTAKAGAEIIHRKGFRYSIRVRSGNIILGDVRRYISASFGIQGNYQAGKIGFHMGWTMRNMPFQISEAFMVSRSEDMLALWSIPEDNRPSDDPSLHVSPDMHYSQFVRLSNENYVWSSYAAILGIPNSTLEDSLNFMRAKLIPLEPELETFSLKYISLFSMEYDNNAIPDKQWWNNLINNFDHELDRSLAIFGSRSTIGDHFTRKIG
;
A
#
# COMPACT_ATOMS: atom_id res chain seq x y z
N MET A 1 -23.60 5.96 17.91
CA MET A 1 -24.40 5.26 16.89
C MET A 1 -23.46 4.93 15.75
N ALA A 2 -23.20 3.65 15.45
CA ALA A 2 -22.28 3.29 14.37
C ALA A 2 -23.04 3.35 13.04
N ILE A 3 -22.61 4.23 12.13
CA ILE A 3 -23.14 4.28 10.76
C ILE A 3 -22.23 3.40 9.92
N ILE A 4 -22.83 2.42 9.24
CA ILE A 4 -22.12 1.51 8.36
C ILE A 4 -22.43 1.89 6.92
N HIS A 5 -21.36 2.06 6.14
CA HIS A 5 -21.45 2.37 4.72
C HIS A 5 -20.76 1.30 3.89
N GLY A 6 -21.38 0.89 2.78
CA GLY A 6 -20.81 -0.09 1.85
C GLY A 6 -21.73 -1.27 1.59
N GLY A 7 -21.14 -2.37 1.12
CA GLY A 7 -21.88 -3.57 0.75
C GLY A 7 -21.11 -4.49 -0.19
N LEU A 8 -21.77 -5.59 -0.58
CA LEU A 8 -21.21 -6.62 -1.46
C LEU A 8 -20.74 -6.09 -2.82
N SER A 9 -21.26 -4.95 -3.28
CA SER A 9 -20.83 -4.31 -4.53
C SER A 9 -19.33 -4.02 -4.55
N ARG A 10 -18.69 -3.78 -3.39
CA ARG A 10 -17.25 -3.55 -3.28
C ARG A 10 -16.39 -4.77 -3.64
N ILE A 11 -16.97 -5.98 -3.63
CA ILE A 11 -16.28 -7.20 -4.09
C ILE A 11 -15.85 -7.05 -5.55
N SER A 12 -16.71 -6.47 -6.39
CA SER A 12 -16.44 -6.27 -7.81
C SER A 12 -15.25 -5.35 -8.09
N ILE A 13 -14.84 -4.52 -7.12
CA ILE A 13 -13.66 -3.67 -7.26
C ILE A 13 -12.38 -4.52 -7.16
N ARG A 14 -12.32 -5.47 -6.22
CA ARG A 14 -11.14 -6.32 -6.00
C ARG A 14 -11.15 -7.58 -6.86
N TYR A 15 -12.33 -8.11 -7.17
CA TYR A 15 -12.56 -9.33 -7.93
C TYR A 15 -13.62 -9.07 -9.01
N PRO A 16 -13.29 -8.30 -10.07
CA PRO A 16 -14.28 -7.86 -11.07
C PRO A 16 -14.91 -9.01 -11.87
N SER A 17 -14.21 -10.14 -11.98
CA SER A 17 -14.70 -11.33 -12.68
C SER A 17 -15.49 -12.31 -11.79
N LEU A 18 -15.69 -12.00 -10.51
CA LEU A 18 -16.39 -12.91 -9.59
C LEU A 18 -17.91 -12.73 -9.71
N ASP A 19 -18.60 -13.79 -10.13
CA ASP A 19 -20.05 -13.88 -9.99
C ASP A 19 -20.39 -14.31 -8.55
N LEU A 20 -21.23 -13.53 -7.87
CA LEU A 20 -21.67 -13.84 -6.51
C LEU A 20 -22.79 -14.89 -6.47
N LYS A 21 -23.40 -15.22 -7.62
CA LYS A 21 -24.48 -16.20 -7.68
C LYS A 21 -23.97 -17.59 -7.29
N GLY A 22 -24.53 -18.14 -6.21
CA GLY A 22 -24.14 -19.46 -5.70
C GLY A 22 -22.82 -19.48 -4.93
N ILE A 23 -22.23 -18.32 -4.64
CA ILE A 23 -21.09 -18.21 -3.73
C ILE A 23 -21.57 -18.37 -2.29
N LYS A 24 -20.86 -19.23 -1.55
CA LYS A 24 -21.03 -19.40 -0.11
C LYS A 24 -20.05 -18.50 0.64
N PHE A 25 -20.57 -17.72 1.58
CA PHE A 25 -19.76 -16.87 2.43
C PHE A 25 -19.32 -17.61 3.70
N ILE A 26 -18.04 -17.49 4.05
CA ILE A 26 -17.45 -18.02 5.27
C ILE A 26 -16.79 -16.87 6.03
N GLY A 27 -16.99 -16.79 7.34
CA GLY A 27 -16.30 -15.84 8.21
C GLY A 27 -14.88 -16.31 8.55
N TRP A 28 -13.97 -15.37 8.78
CA TRP A 28 -12.68 -15.64 9.42
C TRP A 28 -12.48 -14.69 10.60
N GLY A 29 -12.41 -15.26 11.79
CA GLY A 29 -12.33 -14.54 13.06
C GLY A 29 -13.56 -14.79 13.93
N ALA A 30 -13.32 -15.23 15.17
CA ALA A 30 -14.33 -15.45 16.22
C ALA A 30 -14.12 -14.53 17.44
N GLY A 31 -13.24 -13.53 17.30
CA GLY A 31 -12.87 -12.58 18.36
C GLY A 31 -13.93 -11.51 18.61
N GLN A 32 -13.57 -10.52 19.45
CA GLN A 32 -14.49 -9.44 19.83
C GLN A 32 -15.04 -8.66 18.63
N PHE A 33 -14.24 -8.53 17.56
CA PHE A 33 -14.65 -7.85 16.34
C PHE A 33 -15.83 -8.54 15.65
N PHE A 34 -15.76 -9.87 15.48
CA PHE A 34 -16.88 -10.66 14.96
C PHE A 34 -18.11 -10.57 15.88
N LYS A 35 -17.91 -10.71 17.19
CA LYS A 35 -18.98 -10.61 18.19
C LYS A 35 -19.76 -9.31 18.09
N ASN A 36 -19.05 -8.18 17.99
CA ASN A 36 -19.64 -6.85 18.03
C ASN A 36 -20.28 -6.43 16.70
N PHE A 37 -19.69 -6.82 15.57
CA PHE A 37 -20.00 -6.17 14.29
C PHE A 37 -20.59 -7.10 13.23
N TYR A 38 -20.54 -8.42 13.38
CA TYR A 38 -21.09 -9.37 12.39
C TYR A 38 -22.55 -9.07 12.04
N GLN A 39 -23.39 -8.86 13.04
CA GLN A 39 -24.82 -8.58 12.84
C GLN A 39 -25.09 -7.30 12.05
N LEU A 40 -24.14 -6.35 12.03
CA LEU A 40 -24.31 -5.08 11.34
C LEU A 40 -23.95 -5.16 9.84
N VAL A 41 -23.20 -6.20 9.44
CA VAL A 41 -22.77 -6.44 8.05
C VAL A 41 -23.92 -6.98 7.20
N GLY A 42 -24.89 -7.66 7.82
CA GLY A 42 -26.09 -8.18 7.15
C GLY A 42 -25.81 -9.25 6.09
N ILE A 43 -24.64 -9.91 6.13
CA ILE A 43 -24.28 -11.02 5.24
C ILE A 43 -24.36 -12.31 6.03
N ASP A 44 -25.10 -13.29 5.50
CA ASP A 44 -25.21 -14.62 6.07
C ASP A 44 -23.94 -15.44 5.76
N VAL A 45 -23.17 -15.77 6.79
CA VAL A 45 -22.00 -16.67 6.66
C VAL A 45 -22.39 -18.06 7.17
N SER A 46 -21.99 -19.11 6.45
CA SER A 46 -22.36 -20.48 6.83
C SER A 46 -21.68 -20.97 8.12
N TYR A 47 -20.45 -20.51 8.36
CA TYR A 47 -19.68 -20.71 9.59
C TYR A 47 -18.57 -19.66 9.65
N THR A 48 -17.89 -19.55 10.79
CA THR A 48 -16.67 -18.74 10.92
C THR A 48 -15.47 -19.60 11.31
N ILE A 49 -14.28 -19.26 10.83
CA ILE A 49 -13.04 -19.95 11.12
C ILE A 49 -12.28 -19.24 12.23
N CYS A 50 -11.73 -20.00 13.17
CA CYS A 50 -10.83 -19.48 14.19
C CYS A 50 -9.66 -20.46 14.45
N PRO A 51 -8.40 -20.02 14.32
CA PRO A 51 -7.24 -20.90 14.58
C PRO A 51 -7.10 -21.27 16.07
N TYR A 52 -7.67 -20.47 16.97
CA TYR A 52 -7.60 -20.69 18.41
C TYR A 52 -8.56 -21.81 18.87
N LEU A 53 -7.99 -22.89 19.41
CA LEU A 53 -8.70 -24.09 19.86
C LEU A 53 -9.83 -23.77 20.85
N GLU A 54 -9.62 -22.82 21.76
CA GLU A 54 -10.60 -22.42 22.76
C GLU A 54 -11.88 -21.83 22.16
N ASN A 55 -11.87 -21.41 20.90
CA ASN A 55 -13.05 -20.90 20.22
C ASN A 55 -13.74 -21.92 19.32
N GLN A 56 -13.05 -22.99 18.91
CA GLN A 56 -13.58 -23.99 17.98
C GLN A 56 -14.72 -24.80 18.63
N GLY A 57 -15.74 -25.14 17.84
CA GLY A 57 -16.97 -25.81 18.29
C GLY A 57 -17.96 -24.91 19.03
N LYS A 58 -17.59 -23.66 19.35
CA LYS A 58 -18.53 -22.70 19.94
C LYS A 58 -19.50 -22.17 18.89
N ILE A 59 -20.65 -21.68 19.36
CA ILE A 59 -21.59 -20.89 18.57
C ILE A 59 -21.49 -19.44 19.02
N ILE A 60 -21.19 -18.53 18.09
CA ILE A 60 -21.09 -17.09 18.35
C ILE A 60 -22.00 -16.38 17.36
N ASN A 61 -22.90 -15.53 17.86
CA ASN A 61 -23.90 -14.85 17.02
C ASN A 61 -24.74 -15.81 16.15
N GLY A 62 -25.00 -17.03 16.64
CA GLY A 62 -25.72 -18.08 15.90
C GLY A 62 -24.87 -18.84 14.88
N ILE A 63 -23.58 -18.51 14.74
CA ILE A 63 -22.66 -19.08 13.74
C ILE A 63 -21.69 -20.03 14.42
N GLU A 64 -21.54 -21.24 13.87
CA GLU A 64 -20.56 -22.22 14.33
C GLU A 64 -19.13 -21.74 14.05
N VAL A 65 -18.25 -21.90 15.03
CA VAL A 65 -16.81 -21.64 14.90
C VAL A 65 -16.07 -22.93 14.57
N ARG A 66 -15.40 -23.00 13.42
CA ARG A 66 -14.64 -24.17 12.95
C ARG A 66 -13.13 -23.91 12.95
N SER A 67 -12.35 -25.00 12.91
CA SER A 67 -10.91 -24.91 12.67
C SER A 67 -10.61 -24.54 11.21
N PRO A 68 -9.39 -24.05 10.90
CA PRO A 68 -8.99 -23.78 9.51
C PRO A 68 -9.09 -24.99 8.57
N ASP A 69 -8.97 -26.21 9.10
CA ASP A 69 -9.07 -27.46 8.33
C ASP A 69 -10.43 -27.64 7.65
N ALA A 70 -11.46 -26.93 8.10
CA ALA A 70 -12.77 -26.93 7.45
C ALA A 70 -12.69 -26.51 5.97
N LEU A 71 -11.70 -25.69 5.59
CA LEU A 71 -11.51 -25.27 4.20
C LEU A 71 -11.01 -26.39 3.27
N ALA A 72 -10.39 -27.45 3.80
CA ALA A 72 -9.86 -28.53 2.98
C ALA A 72 -10.94 -29.25 2.15
N ASN A 73 -12.20 -29.17 2.60
CA ASN A 73 -13.35 -29.78 1.94
C ASN A 73 -14.17 -28.80 1.10
N GLU A 74 -13.76 -27.53 1.01
CA GLU A 74 -14.49 -26.51 0.28
C GLU A 74 -13.89 -26.29 -1.11
N ASP A 75 -14.73 -25.90 -2.08
CA ASP A 75 -14.31 -25.50 -3.42
C ASP A 75 -13.90 -24.01 -3.42
N PRO A 76 -12.62 -23.65 -3.64
CA PRO A 76 -12.15 -22.26 -3.60
C PRO A 76 -12.85 -21.33 -4.61
N GLU A 77 -13.42 -21.87 -5.69
CA GLU A 77 -14.16 -21.05 -6.66
C GLU A 77 -15.60 -20.75 -6.21
N LYS A 78 -16.14 -21.53 -5.26
CA LYS A 78 -17.50 -21.33 -4.70
C LYS A 78 -17.52 -20.68 -3.33
N ILE A 79 -16.34 -20.46 -2.74
CA ILE A 79 -16.19 -19.85 -1.42
C ILE A 79 -15.68 -18.42 -1.54
N PHE A 80 -16.24 -17.56 -0.69
CA PHE A 80 -15.70 -16.23 -0.43
C PHE A 80 -15.58 -15.97 1.06
N ILE A 81 -14.37 -15.60 1.51
CA ILE A 81 -14.05 -15.48 2.93
C ILE A 81 -14.11 -14.00 3.38
N LEU A 82 -14.92 -13.74 4.41
CA LEU A 82 -15.08 -12.44 5.06
C LEU A 82 -14.22 -12.37 6.33
N ILE A 83 -13.22 -11.51 6.34
CA ILE A 83 -12.29 -11.39 7.46
C ILE A 83 -12.82 -10.38 8.48
N PHE A 84 -13.14 -10.87 9.68
CA PHE A 84 -13.60 -10.09 10.82
C PHE A 84 -12.47 -9.86 11.82
N SER A 85 -11.43 -9.16 11.38
CA SER A 85 -10.24 -8.84 12.19
C SER A 85 -9.51 -7.63 11.64
N GLY A 86 -8.86 -6.88 12.55
CA GLY A 86 -7.92 -5.82 12.18
C GLY A 86 -6.59 -6.33 11.61
N SER A 87 -6.27 -7.61 11.78
CA SER A 87 -5.07 -8.27 11.22
C SER A 87 -5.33 -8.88 9.85
N CYS A 88 -6.01 -8.14 8.96
CA CYS A 88 -6.49 -8.68 7.69
C CYS A 88 -5.36 -9.16 6.77
N VAL A 89 -4.19 -8.52 6.82
CA VAL A 89 -3.01 -8.88 6.01
C VAL A 89 -2.50 -10.27 6.40
N GLU A 90 -2.27 -10.51 7.69
CA GLU A 90 -1.78 -11.81 8.19
C GLU A 90 -2.77 -12.93 7.87
N ILE A 91 -4.05 -12.69 8.12
CA ILE A 91 -5.12 -13.65 7.85
C ILE A 91 -5.21 -13.98 6.35
N THR A 92 -5.04 -12.99 5.47
CA THR A 92 -5.00 -13.24 4.02
C THR A 92 -3.86 -14.19 3.65
N HIS A 93 -2.70 -14.09 4.29
CA HIS A 93 -1.59 -15.03 4.06
C HIS A 93 -1.93 -16.44 4.57
N GLN A 94 -2.56 -16.55 5.75
CA GLN A 94 -3.02 -17.84 6.28
C GLN A 94 -4.03 -18.50 5.31
N ILE A 95 -5.02 -17.74 4.85
CA ILE A 95 -6.01 -18.21 3.86
C ILE A 95 -5.31 -18.71 2.58
N ASN A 96 -4.37 -17.94 2.04
CA ASN A 96 -3.65 -18.29 0.82
C ASN A 96 -2.81 -19.57 0.96
N SER A 97 -2.32 -19.89 2.16
CA SER A 97 -1.60 -21.15 2.42
C SER A 97 -2.52 -22.38 2.43
N LEU A 98 -3.82 -22.19 2.64
CA LEU A 98 -4.81 -23.27 2.69
C LEU A 98 -5.51 -23.51 1.34
N GLY A 99 -5.35 -22.58 0.39
CA GLY A 99 -5.89 -22.70 -0.96
C GLY A 99 -6.04 -21.37 -1.65
N LYS A 100 -6.52 -21.39 -2.91
CA LYS A 100 -6.75 -20.18 -3.73
C LYS A 100 -8.07 -19.48 -3.38
N PHE A 101 -8.38 -19.35 -2.09
CA PHE A 101 -9.62 -18.73 -1.64
C PHE A 101 -9.60 -17.22 -1.83
N LYS A 102 -10.70 -16.67 -2.36
CA LYS A 102 -10.90 -15.23 -2.44
C LYS A 102 -11.33 -14.72 -1.07
N SER A 103 -10.73 -13.61 -0.63
CA SER A 103 -11.02 -13.03 0.68
C SER A 103 -11.01 -11.51 0.67
N ILE A 104 -11.77 -10.92 1.60
CA ILE A 104 -11.83 -9.47 1.82
C ILE A 104 -12.04 -9.18 3.31
N GLN A 105 -11.60 -8.01 3.76
CA GLN A 105 -11.95 -7.53 5.09
C GLN A 105 -13.43 -7.16 5.15
N ALA A 106 -14.15 -7.67 6.14
CA ALA A 106 -15.57 -7.40 6.29
C ALA A 106 -15.79 -5.92 6.64
N LEU A 107 -15.06 -5.43 7.64
CA LEU A 107 -15.25 -4.06 8.14
C LEU A 107 -13.91 -3.42 8.49
N GLU A 108 -13.76 -2.16 8.13
CA GLU A 108 -12.61 -1.31 8.47
C GLU A 108 -13.08 -0.04 9.17
N TYR A 109 -12.22 0.48 10.04
CA TYR A 109 -12.41 1.76 10.70
C TYR A 109 -11.95 2.92 9.80
N GLY A 110 -12.77 3.96 9.64
CA GLY A 110 -12.47 5.19 8.91
C GLY A 110 -13.52 5.55 7.85
N THR A 111 -13.85 6.84 7.72
CA THR A 111 -14.89 7.36 6.80
C THR A 111 -14.36 7.77 5.42
N ARG A 112 -13.06 8.01 5.29
CA ARG A 112 -12.46 8.59 4.07
C ARG A 112 -12.59 7.72 2.81
N SER A 113 -12.94 6.45 2.94
CA SER A 113 -13.03 5.51 1.83
C SER A 113 -14.41 5.46 1.17
N HIS A 114 -15.47 6.06 1.72
CA HIS A 114 -16.81 5.82 1.18
C HIS A 114 -17.03 6.41 -0.21
N ASP A 115 -16.81 7.72 -0.38
CA ASP A 115 -17.07 8.42 -1.64
C ASP A 115 -16.19 7.89 -2.76
N ILE A 116 -14.90 7.66 -2.46
CA ILE A 116 -13.98 7.08 -3.43
C ILE A 116 -14.36 5.66 -3.85
N LEU A 117 -14.87 4.84 -2.94
CA LEU A 117 -15.31 3.48 -3.27
C LEU A 117 -16.59 3.48 -4.12
N GLN A 118 -17.47 4.48 -3.97
CA GLN A 118 -18.60 4.65 -4.89
C GLN A 118 -18.12 5.04 -6.29
N GLU A 119 -17.21 6.01 -6.39
CA GLU A 119 -16.61 6.44 -7.65
C GLU A 119 -15.91 5.28 -8.37
N LEU A 120 -15.10 4.51 -7.64
CA LEU A 120 -14.44 3.31 -8.17
C LEU A 120 -15.44 2.25 -8.62
N GLY A 121 -16.52 2.03 -7.86
CA GLY A 121 -17.58 1.11 -8.26
C GLY A 121 -18.31 1.55 -9.53
N TYR A 122 -18.53 2.86 -9.71
CA TYR A 122 -19.10 3.40 -10.94
C TYR A 122 -18.11 3.25 -12.11
N LEU A 123 -16.84 3.60 -11.91
CA LEU A 123 -15.81 3.47 -12.93
C LEU A 123 -15.61 2.01 -13.36
N GLN A 124 -15.59 1.06 -12.42
CA GLN A 124 -15.44 -0.37 -12.70
C GLN A 124 -16.58 -0.90 -13.59
N LYS A 125 -17.82 -0.43 -13.38
CA LYS A 125 -18.97 -0.79 -14.22
C LYS A 125 -18.89 -0.21 -15.63
N ASN A 126 -18.14 0.88 -15.80
CA ASN A 126 -18.00 1.64 -17.04
C ASN A 126 -16.57 1.56 -17.60
N ILE A 127 -15.79 0.55 -17.18
CA ILE A 127 -14.39 0.40 -17.56
C ILE A 127 -14.24 0.24 -19.08
N ASP A 128 -15.26 -0.27 -19.77
CA ASP A 128 -15.19 -0.44 -21.22
C ASP A 128 -15.30 0.87 -22.02
N TYR A 129 -15.68 1.99 -21.37
CA TYR A 129 -15.74 3.29 -22.03
C TYR A 129 -14.36 3.77 -22.52
N PRO A 130 -14.32 4.49 -23.66
CA PRO A 130 -13.06 4.96 -24.20
C PRO A 130 -12.37 5.90 -23.21
N PRO A 131 -11.04 5.85 -23.10
CA PRO A 131 -10.30 6.78 -22.26
C PRO A 131 -10.53 8.22 -22.72
N PRO A 132 -10.47 9.20 -21.80
CA PRO A 132 -10.60 10.61 -22.17
C PRO A 132 -9.55 10.99 -23.21
N PRO A 133 -9.90 11.81 -24.22
CA PRO A 133 -8.98 12.21 -25.26
C PRO A 133 -7.84 13.05 -24.69
N LYS A 134 -6.63 12.80 -25.18
CA LYS A 134 -5.45 13.60 -24.85
C LYS A 134 -5.31 14.76 -25.82
N GLN A 135 -5.20 15.98 -25.29
CA GLN A 135 -5.00 17.16 -26.13
C GLN A 135 -3.52 17.49 -26.29
N ARG A 136 -2.78 17.55 -25.17
CA ARG A 136 -1.32 17.67 -25.15
C ARG A 136 -0.78 17.09 -23.86
N PHE A 137 0.49 16.71 -23.86
CA PHE A 137 1.19 16.36 -22.63
C PHE A 137 1.47 17.60 -21.76
N SER A 138 1.25 17.47 -20.46
CA SER A 138 1.80 18.37 -19.45
C SER A 138 3.26 18.02 -19.14
N ASP A 139 3.86 18.74 -18.18
CA ASP A 139 5.22 18.47 -17.70
C ASP A 139 5.28 17.31 -16.66
N ILE A 140 4.20 16.56 -16.49
CA ILE A 140 4.05 15.51 -15.45
C ILE A 140 3.98 14.12 -16.10
N GLY A 141 4.81 13.22 -15.59
CA GLY A 141 4.80 11.80 -15.93
C GLY A 141 4.49 10.90 -14.72
N PHE A 142 3.50 10.04 -14.86
CA PHE A 142 3.14 8.97 -13.93
C PHE A 142 3.79 7.67 -14.40
N PHE A 143 4.41 6.93 -13.48
CA PHE A 143 4.72 5.54 -13.66
C PHE A 143 4.06 4.71 -12.56
N THR A 144 3.11 3.88 -12.98
CA THR A 144 2.46 2.90 -12.12
C THR A 144 3.31 1.64 -12.12
N GLN A 145 3.74 1.18 -10.95
CA GLN A 145 4.79 0.17 -10.82
C GLN A 145 4.34 -1.05 -10.01
N GLY A 146 4.60 -2.24 -10.54
CA GLY A 146 4.42 -3.51 -9.83
C GLY A 146 3.77 -4.61 -10.68
N PRO A 147 3.46 -5.77 -10.07
CA PRO A 147 2.76 -6.84 -10.75
C PRO A 147 1.35 -6.39 -11.14
N ILE A 148 0.81 -6.94 -12.23
CA ILE A 148 -0.56 -6.65 -12.65
C ILE A 148 -1.52 -7.50 -11.81
N LEU A 149 -2.36 -6.82 -11.04
CA LEU A 149 -3.37 -7.43 -10.17
C LEU A 149 -4.75 -7.32 -10.84
N PRO A 150 -5.77 -8.08 -10.39
CA PRO A 150 -7.11 -8.04 -10.97
C PRO A 150 -7.74 -6.64 -11.05
N PHE A 151 -7.31 -5.72 -10.18
CA PHE A 151 -7.80 -4.34 -10.07
C PHE A 151 -6.83 -3.28 -10.63
N THR A 152 -5.70 -3.69 -11.20
CA THR A 152 -4.71 -2.74 -11.75
C THR A 152 -5.29 -1.95 -12.92
N GLU A 153 -6.11 -2.56 -13.77
CA GLU A 153 -6.81 -1.85 -14.85
C GLU A 153 -7.63 -0.67 -14.32
N LEU A 154 -8.41 -0.89 -13.25
CA LEU A 154 -9.21 0.15 -12.62
C LEU A 154 -8.34 1.27 -12.05
N ALA A 155 -7.22 0.93 -11.42
CA ALA A 155 -6.29 1.92 -10.88
C ALA A 155 -5.69 2.81 -11.97
N LEU A 156 -5.34 2.23 -13.13
CA LEU A 156 -4.85 2.96 -14.29
C LEU A 156 -5.95 3.83 -14.92
N ALA A 157 -7.16 3.29 -15.07
CA ALA A 157 -8.31 4.02 -15.57
C ALA A 157 -8.60 5.25 -14.71
N TYR A 158 -8.63 5.08 -13.39
CA TYR A 158 -8.88 6.16 -12.45
C TYR A 158 -7.85 7.30 -12.61
N GLN A 159 -6.57 6.94 -12.67
CA GLN A 159 -5.50 7.93 -12.90
C GLN A 159 -5.66 8.63 -14.25
N ARG A 160 -5.94 7.91 -15.33
CA ARG A 160 -6.14 8.48 -16.67
C ARG A 160 -7.33 9.44 -16.72
N TYR A 161 -8.45 9.10 -16.07
CA TYR A 161 -9.62 9.99 -15.98
C TYR A 161 -9.32 11.28 -15.22
N ARG A 162 -8.54 11.18 -14.13
CA ARG A 162 -8.19 12.34 -13.30
C ARG A 162 -7.11 13.22 -13.95
N TYR A 163 -6.23 12.60 -14.73
CA TYR A 163 -5.02 13.20 -15.28
C TYR A 163 -4.89 12.93 -16.80
N PRO A 164 -5.86 13.34 -17.63
CA PRO A 164 -5.94 12.92 -19.05
C PRO A 164 -4.79 13.43 -19.91
N ASN A 165 -4.28 14.62 -19.58
CA ASN A 165 -3.20 15.29 -20.29
C ASN A 165 -1.81 14.98 -19.73
N ASP A 166 -1.69 14.13 -18.70
CA ASP A 166 -0.38 13.73 -18.20
C ASP A 166 0.08 12.46 -18.92
N TYR A 167 1.37 12.20 -18.87
CA TYR A 167 1.92 10.94 -19.37
C TYR A 167 1.75 9.85 -18.34
N HIS A 168 1.31 8.67 -18.75
CA HIS A 168 1.19 7.50 -17.88
C HIS A 168 1.91 6.33 -18.50
N CYS A 169 2.76 5.65 -17.75
CA CYS A 169 3.24 4.32 -18.12
C CYS A 169 2.95 3.30 -17.02
N LEU A 170 2.77 2.05 -17.44
CA LEU A 170 2.77 0.89 -16.54
C LEU A 170 4.14 0.22 -16.62
N VAL A 171 4.78 -0.01 -15.48
CA VAL A 171 6.05 -0.72 -15.40
C VAL A 171 5.87 -2.00 -14.60
N THR A 172 6.11 -3.14 -15.24
CA THR A 172 5.84 -4.45 -14.69
C THR A 172 6.91 -5.46 -15.08
N ASP A 173 6.86 -6.66 -14.51
CA ASP A 173 7.79 -7.74 -14.83
C ASP A 173 7.37 -8.42 -16.14
N THR A 174 8.35 -8.84 -16.95
CA THR A 174 8.11 -9.63 -18.17
C THR A 174 7.29 -10.89 -17.92
N GLY A 175 6.52 -11.31 -18.93
CA GLY A 175 5.79 -12.58 -18.90
C GLY A 175 4.35 -12.45 -18.40
N GLN A 176 3.81 -11.23 -18.40
CA GLN A 176 2.36 -11.03 -18.21
C GLN A 176 1.60 -11.57 -19.43
N SER A 177 0.36 -12.00 -19.24
CA SER A 177 -0.43 -12.48 -20.38
C SER A 177 -0.77 -11.32 -21.34
N PRO A 178 -0.77 -11.56 -22.67
CA PRO A 178 -1.12 -10.54 -23.66
C PRO A 178 -2.51 -9.92 -23.43
N GLU A 179 -3.46 -10.72 -22.94
CA GLU A 179 -4.81 -10.27 -22.59
C GLU A 179 -4.78 -9.24 -21.45
N ILE A 180 -4.07 -9.52 -20.37
CA ILE A 180 -3.96 -8.62 -19.21
C ILE A 180 -3.24 -7.32 -19.61
N LEU A 181 -2.18 -7.43 -20.42
CA LEU A 181 -1.46 -6.27 -20.96
C LEU A 181 -2.37 -5.42 -21.85
N GLY A 182 -3.15 -6.05 -22.74
CA GLY A 182 -4.10 -5.36 -23.63
C GLY A 182 -5.15 -4.54 -22.86
N ARG A 183 -5.69 -5.09 -21.77
CA ARG A 183 -6.62 -4.36 -20.89
C ARG A 183 -5.96 -3.14 -20.24
N CYS A 184 -4.70 -3.24 -19.83
CA CYS A 184 -3.98 -2.12 -19.23
C CYS A 184 -3.55 -1.07 -20.27
N ALA A 185 -3.17 -1.51 -21.47
CA ALA A 185 -2.58 -0.68 -22.52
C ALA A 185 -3.46 0.49 -22.93
N ARG A 186 -4.79 0.33 -22.92
CA ARG A 186 -5.73 1.41 -23.28
C ARG A 186 -5.72 2.60 -22.31
N TRP A 187 -5.20 2.43 -21.10
CA TRP A 187 -5.20 3.46 -20.06
C TRP A 187 -3.87 4.21 -19.94
N VAL A 188 -2.82 3.65 -20.50
CA VAL A 188 -1.45 4.18 -20.42
C VAL A 188 -0.92 4.52 -21.81
N ASP A 189 0.16 5.28 -21.83
CA ASP A 189 0.85 5.67 -23.05
C ASP A 189 1.91 4.66 -23.46
N ASP A 190 2.53 4.03 -22.46
CA ASP A 190 3.52 2.98 -22.65
C ASP A 190 3.36 1.89 -21.58
N ILE A 191 3.63 0.65 -21.98
CA ILE A 191 3.87 -0.46 -21.06
C ILE A 191 5.35 -0.84 -21.16
N ILE A 192 6.00 -0.95 -20.01
CA ILE A 192 7.41 -1.30 -19.89
C ILE A 192 7.48 -2.61 -19.13
N GLU A 193 7.85 -3.68 -19.83
CA GLU A 193 8.17 -4.96 -19.23
C GLU A 193 9.67 -5.02 -18.90
N VAL A 194 9.99 -5.41 -17.67
CA VAL A 194 11.36 -5.46 -17.16
C VAL A 194 11.72 -6.91 -16.84
N ASP A 195 12.87 -7.35 -17.34
CA ASP A 195 13.37 -8.70 -17.07
C ASP A 195 13.63 -8.87 -15.56
N ALA A 196 13.24 -10.06 -15.07
CA ALA A 196 13.48 -10.45 -13.69
C ALA A 196 14.96 -10.30 -13.30
N PRO A 197 15.27 -9.83 -12.08
CA PRO A 197 16.63 -9.78 -11.59
C PRO A 197 17.23 -11.18 -11.46
N LYS A 198 18.52 -11.30 -11.77
CA LYS A 198 19.28 -12.54 -11.56
C LYS A 198 19.20 -13.00 -10.11
N THR A 199 19.27 -12.04 -9.18
CA THR A 199 19.07 -12.24 -7.75
C THR A 199 17.84 -11.46 -7.32
N PRO A 200 16.75 -12.10 -6.84
CA PRO A 200 15.55 -11.41 -6.36
C PRO A 200 15.82 -10.36 -5.25
N GLY A 201 16.88 -10.58 -4.47
CA GLY A 201 17.14 -9.85 -3.24
C GLY A 201 16.19 -10.25 -2.11
N PRO A 202 16.49 -9.85 -0.87
CA PRO A 202 15.59 -9.99 0.26
C PRO A 202 14.19 -9.43 -0.05
N LEU A 203 13.14 -10.19 0.29
CA LEU A 203 11.73 -9.77 0.08
C LEU A 203 11.43 -9.36 -1.38
N ARG A 204 12.18 -9.92 -2.34
CA ARG A 204 12.09 -9.62 -3.78
C ARG A 204 12.32 -8.15 -4.12
N ARG A 205 13.06 -7.40 -3.30
CA ARG A 205 13.26 -5.95 -3.49
C ARG A 205 13.91 -5.57 -4.81
N ASN A 206 14.71 -6.44 -5.43
CA ASN A 206 15.35 -6.10 -6.71
C ASN A 206 14.33 -6.03 -7.85
N TYR A 207 13.21 -6.75 -7.76
CA TYR A 207 12.08 -6.55 -8.68
C TYR A 207 11.53 -5.12 -8.57
N MET A 208 11.34 -4.66 -7.33
CA MET A 208 10.87 -3.30 -7.05
C MET A 208 11.87 -2.25 -7.55
N ILE A 209 13.16 -2.41 -7.26
CA ILE A 209 14.21 -1.47 -7.67
C ILE A 209 14.29 -1.38 -9.19
N ARG A 210 14.36 -2.51 -9.90
CA ARG A 210 14.43 -2.53 -11.36
C ARG A 210 13.24 -1.88 -12.03
N THR A 211 12.03 -2.25 -11.61
CA THR A 211 10.80 -1.70 -12.21
C THR A 211 10.63 -0.21 -11.88
N ALA A 212 10.97 0.22 -10.67
CA ALA A 212 10.92 1.64 -10.32
C ALA A 212 11.98 2.46 -11.07
N LYS A 213 13.19 1.92 -11.22
CA LYS A 213 14.26 2.53 -12.01
C LYS A 213 13.85 2.71 -13.47
N ALA A 214 13.35 1.65 -14.12
CA ALA A 214 12.89 1.72 -15.50
C ALA A 214 11.76 2.76 -15.69
N GLY A 215 10.86 2.87 -14.72
CA GLY A 215 9.84 3.92 -14.66
C GLY A 215 10.45 5.32 -14.58
N ALA A 216 11.31 5.57 -13.60
CA ALA A 216 11.97 6.87 -13.46
C ALA A 216 12.81 7.25 -14.69
N GLU A 217 13.52 6.28 -15.28
CA GLU A 217 14.32 6.46 -16.50
C GLU A 217 13.47 6.84 -17.70
N ILE A 218 12.31 6.20 -17.93
CA ILE A 218 11.45 6.57 -19.06
C ILE A 218 10.89 7.98 -18.89
N ILE A 219 10.46 8.36 -17.69
CA ILE A 219 9.88 9.68 -17.42
C ILE A 219 10.94 10.75 -17.69
N HIS A 220 12.13 10.58 -17.11
CA HIS A 220 13.24 11.52 -17.28
C HIS A 220 13.70 11.62 -18.75
N ARG A 221 13.90 10.49 -19.42
CA ARG A 221 14.33 10.43 -20.83
C ARG A 221 13.33 11.08 -21.79
N LYS A 222 12.03 11.00 -21.50
CA LYS A 222 10.99 11.67 -22.30
C LYS A 222 10.86 13.16 -22.02
N GLY A 223 11.63 13.70 -21.08
CA GLY A 223 11.71 15.13 -20.79
C GLY A 223 10.57 15.67 -19.92
N PHE A 224 9.81 14.80 -19.23
CA PHE A 224 8.85 15.26 -18.24
C PHE A 224 9.60 15.86 -17.04
N ARG A 225 9.19 17.04 -16.59
CA ARG A 225 9.84 17.73 -15.47
C ARG A 225 9.59 17.02 -14.15
N TYR A 226 8.37 16.55 -13.93
CA TYR A 226 7.96 15.92 -12.68
C TYR A 226 7.63 14.46 -12.89
N SER A 227 7.98 13.65 -11.89
CA SER A 227 7.75 12.22 -11.88
C SER A 227 6.88 11.83 -10.70
N ILE A 228 5.91 10.98 -10.96
CA ILE A 228 4.98 10.46 -9.96
C ILE A 228 5.06 8.94 -10.00
N ARG A 229 5.44 8.36 -8.86
CA ARG A 229 5.43 6.92 -8.66
C ARG A 229 4.18 6.53 -7.90
N VAL A 230 3.48 5.50 -8.36
CA VAL A 230 2.44 4.84 -7.55
C VAL A 230 2.49 3.33 -7.75
N ARG A 231 2.19 2.54 -6.71
CA ARG A 231 2.10 1.08 -6.84
C ARG A 231 0.94 0.67 -7.76
N SER A 232 1.06 -0.44 -8.48
CA SER A 232 0.06 -0.98 -9.43
C SER A 232 -1.31 -1.31 -8.84
N GLY A 233 -1.43 -1.33 -7.52
CA GLY A 233 -2.67 -1.53 -6.78
C GLY A 233 -3.24 -0.28 -6.12
N ASN A 234 -2.68 0.89 -6.41
CA ASN A 234 -2.98 2.13 -5.72
C ASN A 234 -3.51 3.19 -6.69
N ILE A 235 -4.37 4.05 -6.17
CA ILE A 235 -4.79 5.30 -6.83
C ILE A 235 -4.34 6.50 -6.02
N ILE A 236 -4.36 7.67 -6.67
CA ILE A 236 -3.94 8.95 -6.08
C ILE A 236 -5.18 9.80 -5.82
N LEU A 237 -5.34 10.26 -4.59
CA LEU A 237 -6.40 11.18 -4.18
C LEU A 237 -5.82 12.58 -3.99
N GLY A 238 -6.61 13.60 -4.35
CA GLY A 238 -6.21 15.00 -4.28
C GLY A 238 -5.86 15.62 -5.64
N ASP A 239 -5.10 16.72 -5.60
CA ASP A 239 -4.68 17.47 -6.79
C ASP A 239 -3.16 17.54 -6.90
N VAL A 240 -2.63 16.68 -7.76
CA VAL A 240 -1.20 16.57 -8.04
C VAL A 240 -0.60 17.89 -8.54
N ARG A 241 -1.31 18.63 -9.39
CA ARG A 241 -0.78 19.86 -9.99
C ARG A 241 -0.67 20.95 -8.95
N ARG A 242 -1.68 21.06 -8.08
CA ARG A 242 -1.65 21.98 -6.95
C ARG A 242 -0.49 21.65 -6.01
N TYR A 243 -0.30 20.36 -5.67
CA TYR A 243 0.82 19.94 -4.83
C TYR A 243 2.16 20.29 -5.47
N ILE A 244 2.37 19.93 -6.74
CA ILE A 244 3.63 20.24 -7.44
C ILE A 244 3.89 21.74 -7.47
N SER A 245 2.86 22.54 -7.76
CA SER A 245 2.97 24.00 -7.81
C SER A 245 3.36 24.59 -6.45
N ALA A 246 2.81 24.05 -5.35
CA ALA A 246 3.11 24.51 -4.00
C ALA A 246 4.48 24.03 -3.49
N SER A 247 4.86 22.79 -3.79
CA SER A 247 6.06 22.14 -3.23
C SER A 247 7.31 22.36 -4.07
N PHE A 248 7.19 22.42 -5.40
CA PHE A 248 8.32 22.57 -6.32
C PHE A 248 8.32 23.88 -7.12
N GLY A 249 7.20 24.63 -7.08
CA GLY A 249 7.01 25.84 -7.86
C GLY A 249 6.82 25.55 -9.35
N ILE A 250 6.29 26.52 -10.09
CA ILE A 250 5.99 26.39 -11.53
C ILE A 250 7.26 26.07 -12.35
N GLN A 251 8.40 26.62 -11.96
CA GLN A 251 9.68 26.39 -12.63
C GLN A 251 10.47 25.19 -12.08
N GLY A 252 10.01 24.56 -10.99
CA GLY A 252 10.71 23.41 -10.38
C GLY A 252 11.94 23.78 -9.53
N ASN A 253 12.14 25.06 -9.23
CA ASN A 253 13.31 25.53 -8.46
C ASN A 253 13.10 25.49 -6.95
N TYR A 254 11.84 25.44 -6.49
CA TYR A 254 11.54 25.38 -5.06
C TYR A 254 11.73 23.95 -4.55
N GLN A 255 12.33 23.78 -3.37
CA GLN A 255 12.62 22.48 -2.75
C GLN A 255 13.29 21.45 -3.70
N ALA A 256 14.12 21.91 -4.64
CA ALA A 256 14.88 21.05 -5.55
C ALA A 256 15.72 20.02 -4.78
N GLY A 257 15.77 18.78 -5.26
CA GLY A 257 16.49 17.70 -4.58
C GLY A 257 15.72 17.05 -3.43
N LYS A 258 14.42 17.38 -3.28
CA LYS A 258 13.52 16.73 -2.32
C LYS A 258 12.50 15.83 -2.99
N ILE A 259 12.01 14.87 -2.22
CA ILE A 259 11.04 13.87 -2.66
C ILE A 259 9.80 13.94 -1.78
N GLY A 260 8.65 14.13 -2.42
CA GLY A 260 7.32 13.95 -1.85
C GLY A 260 7.11 12.49 -1.46
N PHE A 261 6.77 12.19 -0.21
CA PHE A 261 6.57 10.82 0.28
C PHE A 261 5.23 10.64 1.02
N HIS A 262 4.74 9.41 1.04
CA HIS A 262 3.51 9.03 1.74
C HIS A 262 3.77 8.83 3.24
N MET A 263 3.20 9.69 4.08
CA MET A 263 3.33 9.59 5.54
C MET A 263 2.57 8.41 6.12
N GLY A 264 1.40 8.07 5.57
CA GLY A 264 0.46 7.12 6.19
C GLY A 264 1.03 5.73 6.49
N TRP A 265 2.06 5.30 5.75
CA TRP A 265 2.72 4.00 5.94
C TRP A 265 4.20 4.11 6.36
N THR A 266 4.58 5.26 6.93
CA THR A 266 5.92 5.54 7.48
C THR A 266 5.94 5.27 8.98
N MET A 267 6.97 4.55 9.47
CA MET A 267 7.19 4.23 10.87
C MET A 267 8.26 5.17 11.44
N ARG A 268 7.83 6.30 11.96
CA ARG A 268 8.71 7.39 12.45
C ARG A 268 9.77 6.98 13.49
N ASN A 269 9.53 5.91 14.24
CA ASN A 269 10.44 5.43 15.29
C ASN A 269 11.34 4.28 14.80
N MET A 270 11.44 4.07 13.48
CA MET A 270 12.33 3.09 12.87
C MET A 270 13.24 3.78 11.84
N PRO A 271 14.57 3.65 11.95
CA PRO A 271 15.49 4.29 11.00
C PRO A 271 15.16 3.95 9.55
N PHE A 272 15.01 4.99 8.72
CA PHE A 272 14.79 4.93 7.27
C PHE A 272 13.55 4.11 6.83
N GLN A 273 12.63 3.77 7.73
CA GLN A 273 11.35 3.17 7.36
C GLN A 273 10.40 4.28 6.90
N ILE A 274 10.60 4.73 5.66
CA ILE A 274 9.83 5.80 5.01
C ILE A 274 9.04 5.17 3.86
N SER A 275 7.73 5.36 3.81
CA SER A 275 6.93 4.70 2.79
C SER A 275 7.36 5.10 1.39
N GLU A 276 7.58 4.08 0.57
CA GLU A 276 7.91 4.27 -0.82
C GLU A 276 6.68 4.26 -1.74
N ALA A 277 5.51 3.85 -1.22
CA ALA A 277 4.30 3.46 -1.97
C ALA A 277 3.71 4.51 -2.93
N PHE A 278 3.89 5.79 -2.63
CA PHE A 278 3.47 6.90 -3.46
C PHE A 278 4.50 8.03 -3.29
N MET A 279 5.04 8.52 -4.41
CA MET A 279 6.05 9.56 -4.41
C MET A 279 5.81 10.58 -5.50
N VAL A 280 6.21 11.83 -5.23
CA VAL A 280 6.18 12.93 -6.20
C VAL A 280 7.49 13.70 -6.12
N SER A 281 8.19 13.90 -7.23
CA SER A 281 9.41 14.70 -7.25
C SER A 281 9.70 15.25 -8.65
N ARG A 282 10.81 15.97 -8.80
CA ARG A 282 11.39 16.23 -10.12
C ARG A 282 11.90 14.92 -10.72
N SER A 283 11.85 14.80 -12.04
CA SER A 283 12.21 13.55 -12.73
C SER A 283 13.64 13.10 -12.44
N GLU A 284 14.59 14.04 -12.36
CA GLU A 284 15.98 13.75 -12.05
C GLU A 284 16.17 13.24 -10.61
N ASP A 285 15.39 13.76 -9.65
CA ASP A 285 15.47 13.34 -8.26
C ASP A 285 14.86 11.94 -8.07
N MET A 286 13.75 11.64 -8.77
CA MET A 286 13.17 10.30 -8.82
C MET A 286 14.13 9.28 -9.43
N LEU A 287 14.79 9.66 -10.53
CA LEU A 287 15.78 8.81 -11.19
C LEU A 287 16.99 8.57 -10.29
N ALA A 288 17.48 9.61 -9.60
CA ALA A 288 18.58 9.47 -8.66
C ALA A 288 18.24 8.52 -7.50
N LEU A 289 17.03 8.63 -6.94
CA LEU A 289 16.54 7.73 -5.89
C LEU A 289 16.51 6.26 -6.35
N TRP A 290 15.93 5.99 -7.53
CA TRP A 290 15.75 4.61 -8.00
C TRP A 290 16.97 4.04 -8.72
N SER A 291 18.02 4.84 -8.91
CA SER A 291 19.32 4.38 -9.40
C SER A 291 20.22 3.78 -8.32
N ILE A 292 19.66 3.47 -7.14
CA ILE A 292 20.33 2.70 -6.09
C ILE A 292 20.79 1.32 -6.58
N PRO A 293 21.86 0.75 -5.98
CA PRO A 293 22.31 -0.60 -6.32
C PRO A 293 21.24 -1.65 -6.00
N GLU A 294 21.30 -2.77 -6.73
CA GLU A 294 20.56 -3.97 -6.37
C GLU A 294 21.16 -4.63 -5.13
N ASP A 295 20.31 -5.26 -4.33
CA ASP A 295 20.72 -6.01 -3.14
C ASP A 295 21.19 -7.41 -3.56
N ASN A 296 22.51 -7.64 -3.54
CA ASN A 296 23.10 -8.90 -3.97
C ASN A 296 22.91 -10.05 -2.97
N ARG A 297 22.31 -9.79 -1.79
CA ARG A 297 22.02 -10.84 -0.82
C ARG A 297 20.95 -11.80 -1.34
N PRO A 298 20.99 -13.09 -0.95
CA PRO A 298 19.94 -14.03 -1.31
C PRO A 298 18.63 -13.71 -0.55
N SER A 299 17.52 -14.28 -1.01
CA SER A 299 16.20 -14.02 -0.41
C SER A 299 16.03 -14.55 1.02
N ASP A 300 16.81 -15.56 1.38
CA ASP A 300 16.86 -16.26 2.66
C ASP A 300 18.09 -15.87 3.50
N ASP A 301 18.67 -14.69 3.23
CA ASP A 301 19.87 -14.22 3.93
C ASP A 301 19.68 -14.26 5.47
N PRO A 302 20.60 -14.92 6.22
CA PRO A 302 20.45 -15.08 7.65
C PRO A 302 20.35 -13.78 8.44
N SER A 303 20.90 -12.67 7.93
CA SER A 303 20.83 -11.35 8.57
C SER A 303 19.40 -10.80 8.67
N LEU A 304 18.47 -11.36 7.91
CA LEU A 304 17.06 -10.99 7.87
C LEU A 304 16.22 -11.71 8.91
N HIS A 305 16.73 -12.77 9.55
CA HIS A 305 15.96 -13.49 10.56
C HIS A 305 15.69 -12.57 11.76
N VAL A 306 14.41 -12.47 12.11
CA VAL A 306 13.95 -11.79 13.32
C VAL A 306 13.24 -12.79 14.24
N SER A 307 13.41 -12.62 15.55
CA SER A 307 12.61 -13.30 16.57
C SER A 307 11.60 -12.31 17.15
N PRO A 308 10.39 -12.76 17.55
CA PRO A 308 9.41 -11.92 18.23
C PRO A 308 9.97 -11.16 19.43
N ASP A 309 10.97 -11.72 20.13
CA ASP A 309 11.61 -11.14 21.32
C ASP A 309 12.67 -10.09 20.99
N MET A 310 13.04 -9.93 19.71
CA MET A 310 13.97 -8.89 19.31
C MET A 310 13.33 -7.52 19.48
N HIS A 311 14.16 -6.51 19.72
CA HIS A 311 13.72 -5.13 19.75
C HIS A 311 13.04 -4.74 18.43
N TYR A 312 11.94 -4.00 18.49
CA TYR A 312 11.11 -3.69 17.32
C TYR A 312 11.90 -2.98 16.19
N SER A 313 12.93 -2.20 16.53
CA SER A 313 13.79 -1.53 15.55
C SER A 313 14.55 -2.49 14.64
N GLN A 314 14.72 -3.76 15.01
CA GLN A 314 15.34 -4.77 14.15
C GLN A 314 14.46 -5.10 12.92
N PHE A 315 13.19 -4.69 12.94
CA PHE A 315 12.29 -4.80 11.79
C PHE A 315 12.78 -4.03 10.55
N VAL A 316 13.65 -3.03 10.71
CA VAL A 316 14.27 -2.32 9.57
C VAL A 316 14.99 -3.27 8.60
N ARG A 317 15.51 -4.40 9.11
CA ARG A 317 16.16 -5.44 8.29
C ARG A 317 15.19 -6.10 7.30
N LEU A 318 13.90 -6.13 7.66
CA LEU A 318 12.80 -6.74 6.91
C LEU A 318 11.96 -5.72 6.13
N SER A 319 12.46 -4.50 5.96
CA SER A 319 11.75 -3.47 5.19
C SER A 319 12.48 -3.19 3.88
N ASN A 320 11.73 -3.19 2.78
CA ASN A 320 12.24 -2.73 1.49
C ASN A 320 12.49 -1.22 1.51
N GLU A 321 11.65 -0.49 2.25
CA GLU A 321 11.75 0.95 2.45
C GLU A 321 13.10 1.34 3.07
N ASN A 322 13.52 0.65 4.15
CA ASN A 322 14.80 0.92 4.80
C ASN A 322 15.97 0.81 3.81
N TYR A 323 16.01 -0.24 2.98
CA TYR A 323 17.06 -0.43 1.99
C TYR A 323 17.10 0.72 0.97
N VAL A 324 15.93 1.11 0.45
CA VAL A 324 15.81 2.18 -0.54
C VAL A 324 16.37 3.49 0.00
N TRP A 325 15.87 3.94 1.15
CA TRP A 325 16.20 5.26 1.66
C TRP A 325 17.60 5.33 2.28
N SER A 326 18.05 4.27 2.96
CA SER A 326 19.42 4.21 3.47
C SER A 326 20.44 4.16 2.34
N SER A 327 20.17 3.39 1.27
CA SER A 327 21.06 3.31 0.11
C SER A 327 21.12 4.63 -0.64
N TYR A 328 19.98 5.32 -0.79
CA TYR A 328 19.95 6.65 -1.38
C TYR A 328 20.70 7.69 -0.53
N ALA A 329 20.51 7.68 0.80
CA ALA A 329 21.28 8.52 1.71
C ALA A 329 22.79 8.27 1.58
N ALA A 330 23.22 7.01 1.47
CA ALA A 330 24.62 6.65 1.27
C ALA A 330 25.18 7.21 -0.05
N ILE A 331 24.44 7.12 -1.16
CA ILE A 331 24.84 7.68 -2.46
C ILE A 331 25.02 9.20 -2.37
N LEU A 332 24.18 9.88 -1.57
CA LEU A 332 24.28 11.31 -1.32
C LEU A 332 25.37 11.69 -0.31
N GLY A 333 26.08 10.72 0.28
CA GLY A 333 27.07 10.96 1.34
C GLY A 333 26.47 11.42 2.66
N ILE A 334 25.19 11.11 2.92
CA ILE A 334 24.48 11.46 4.15
C ILE A 334 24.59 10.28 5.14
N PRO A 335 24.91 10.52 6.43
CA PRO A 335 24.84 9.49 7.47
C PRO A 335 23.48 8.77 7.47
N ASN A 336 23.48 7.46 7.68
CA ASN A 336 22.29 6.63 7.48
C ASN A 336 22.16 5.43 8.45
N SER A 337 22.83 5.51 9.60
CA SER A 337 22.99 4.41 10.53
C SER A 337 22.06 4.47 11.74
N THR A 338 21.59 5.66 12.10
CA THR A 338 20.84 5.90 13.33
C THR A 338 19.42 6.43 13.07
N LEU A 339 18.59 6.48 14.12
CA LEU A 339 17.29 7.14 14.06
C LEU A 339 17.45 8.65 13.84
N GLU A 340 18.44 9.27 14.47
CA GLU A 340 18.77 10.68 14.29
C GLU A 340 19.15 10.98 12.83
N ASP A 341 20.01 10.13 12.23
CA ASP A 341 20.37 10.20 10.81
C ASP A 341 19.12 10.19 9.92
N SER A 342 18.19 9.28 10.22
CA SER A 342 16.92 9.16 9.51
C SER A 342 16.07 10.43 9.63
N LEU A 343 15.90 10.98 10.83
CA LEU A 343 15.09 12.18 11.04
C LEU A 343 15.72 13.42 10.38
N ASN A 344 17.05 13.55 10.45
CA ASN A 344 17.80 14.58 9.75
C ASN A 344 17.65 14.45 8.23
N PHE A 345 17.74 13.23 7.70
CA PHE A 345 17.50 12.94 6.29
C PHE A 345 16.07 13.34 5.88
N MET A 346 15.05 12.94 6.64
CA MET A 346 13.65 13.28 6.36
C MET A 346 13.45 14.80 6.30
N ARG A 347 13.98 15.55 7.27
CA ARG A 347 13.91 17.02 7.31
C ARG A 347 14.59 17.66 6.10
N ALA A 348 15.75 17.14 5.72
CA ALA A 348 16.58 17.71 4.66
C ALA A 348 16.11 17.35 3.24
N LYS A 349 15.52 16.17 3.04
CA LYS A 349 15.29 15.58 1.72
C LYS A 349 13.85 15.23 1.40
N LEU A 350 12.93 15.30 2.36
CA LEU A 350 11.55 14.90 2.13
C LEU A 350 10.55 16.03 2.32
N ILE A 351 9.40 15.87 1.68
CA ILE A 351 8.21 16.70 1.82
C ILE A 351 7.03 15.74 1.96
N PRO A 352 6.12 15.90 2.92
CA PRO A 352 4.96 15.04 3.03
C PRO A 352 4.02 15.29 1.84
N LEU A 353 3.34 14.25 1.40
CA LEU A 353 2.25 14.38 0.43
C LEU A 353 0.96 14.82 1.13
N GLU A 354 0.72 14.31 2.33
CA GLU A 354 -0.46 14.59 3.12
C GLU A 354 -0.43 15.97 3.79
N PRO A 355 -1.61 16.61 3.95
CA PRO A 355 -2.95 16.15 3.57
C PRO A 355 -3.34 16.45 2.11
N GLU A 356 -2.50 17.12 1.34
CA GLU A 356 -2.85 17.61 -0.01
C GLU A 356 -2.98 16.47 -1.03
N LEU A 357 -2.22 15.39 -0.82
CA LEU A 357 -2.21 14.18 -1.64
C LEU A 357 -2.20 12.94 -0.74
N GLU A 358 -3.06 11.98 -1.09
CA GLU A 358 -3.15 10.69 -0.42
C GLU A 358 -3.12 9.57 -1.46
N THR A 359 -2.84 8.33 -1.02
CA THR A 359 -3.01 7.15 -1.85
C THR A 359 -4.01 6.19 -1.23
N PHE A 360 -4.82 5.55 -2.07
CA PHE A 360 -5.78 4.54 -1.66
C PHE A 360 -5.42 3.19 -2.30
N SER A 361 -5.30 2.15 -1.48
CA SER A 361 -4.91 0.81 -1.92
C SER A 361 -6.14 -0.05 -2.22
N LEU A 362 -6.31 -0.46 -3.48
CA LEU A 362 -7.37 -1.35 -3.91
C LEU A 362 -7.17 -2.78 -3.35
N LYS A 363 -5.96 -3.10 -2.87
CA LYS A 363 -5.64 -4.38 -2.22
C LYS A 363 -6.34 -4.53 -0.87
N TYR A 364 -6.60 -3.42 -0.16
CA TYR A 364 -7.09 -3.43 1.22
C TYR A 364 -8.53 -2.89 1.35
N ILE A 365 -9.32 -2.98 0.27
CA ILE A 365 -10.74 -2.61 0.30
C ILE A 365 -11.48 -3.49 1.30
N SER A 366 -12.25 -2.83 2.18
CA SER A 366 -13.21 -3.45 3.08
C SER A 366 -14.63 -3.39 2.50
N LEU A 367 -15.48 -4.37 2.83
CA LEU A 367 -16.89 -4.34 2.41
C LEU A 367 -17.65 -3.20 3.05
N PHE A 368 -17.33 -2.90 4.30
CA PHE A 368 -18.01 -1.91 5.11
C PHE A 368 -16.99 -0.98 5.79
N SER A 369 -17.33 0.30 5.84
CA SER A 369 -16.57 1.33 6.56
C SER A 369 -17.35 1.77 7.80
N MET A 370 -16.67 1.97 8.93
CA MET A 370 -17.26 2.42 10.20
C MET A 370 -16.47 3.57 10.81
N GLU A 371 -17.16 4.59 11.31
CA GLU A 371 -16.52 5.80 11.86
C GLU A 371 -15.80 5.50 13.19
N TYR A 372 -14.48 5.71 13.23
CA TYR A 372 -13.67 5.63 14.46
C TYR A 372 -12.33 6.36 14.27
N ASP A 373 -11.92 7.14 15.28
CA ASP A 373 -10.66 7.88 15.31
C ASP A 373 -9.59 7.06 16.07
N ASN A 374 -8.40 6.93 15.49
CA ASN A 374 -7.34 6.10 16.07
C ASN A 374 -5.98 6.76 15.84
N ASN A 375 -5.62 7.68 16.75
CA ASN A 375 -4.42 8.55 16.85
C ASN A 375 -3.02 7.87 16.73
N ALA A 376 -2.85 6.85 15.89
CA ALA A 376 -1.65 6.03 15.75
C ALA A 376 -0.81 6.36 14.50
N ILE A 377 -1.30 7.20 13.58
CA ILE A 377 -0.64 7.52 12.30
C ILE A 377 -0.01 8.92 12.41
N PRO A 378 1.25 9.13 11.98
CA PRO A 378 1.84 10.47 11.91
C PRO A 378 0.95 11.43 11.11
N ASP A 379 0.69 12.61 11.64
CA ASP A 379 -0.21 13.58 11.06
C ASP A 379 0.50 14.92 10.78
N LYS A 380 -0.25 15.89 10.25
CA LYS A 380 0.27 17.22 9.93
C LYS A 380 0.85 17.94 11.15
N GLN A 381 0.28 17.69 12.34
CA GLN A 381 0.76 18.29 13.59
C GLN A 381 2.15 17.75 13.94
N TRP A 382 2.32 16.42 13.85
CA TRP A 382 3.63 15.79 14.02
C TRP A 382 4.66 16.32 13.02
N TRP A 383 4.32 16.40 11.72
CA TRP A 383 5.25 16.92 10.71
C TRP A 383 5.68 18.36 11.01
N ASN A 384 4.73 19.22 11.38
CA ASN A 384 5.04 20.61 11.74
C ASN A 384 5.96 20.69 12.96
N ASN A 385 5.82 19.80 13.94
CA ASN A 385 6.71 19.72 15.08
C ASN A 385 8.11 19.26 14.68
N LEU A 386 8.24 18.25 13.80
CA LEU A 386 9.54 17.81 13.29
C LEU A 386 10.29 18.95 12.58
N ILE A 387 9.58 19.79 11.83
CA ILE A 387 10.19 20.94 11.11
C ILE A 387 10.53 22.10 12.05
N ASN A 388 9.64 22.45 12.98
CA ASN A 388 9.75 23.70 13.75
C ASN A 388 10.27 23.49 15.18
N ASN A 389 10.27 22.27 15.69
CA ASN A 389 10.65 21.92 17.07
C ASN A 389 11.37 20.56 17.11
N PHE A 390 12.46 20.46 16.34
CA PHE A 390 13.18 19.21 16.08
C PHE A 390 13.67 18.52 17.36
N ASP A 391 14.30 19.24 18.28
CA ASP A 391 14.92 18.65 19.48
C ASP A 391 13.86 17.97 20.37
N HIS A 392 12.69 18.60 20.53
CA HIS A 392 11.58 18.02 21.28
C HIS A 392 11.05 16.73 20.65
N GLU A 393 10.91 16.71 19.32
CA GLU A 393 10.41 15.53 18.60
C GLU A 393 11.46 14.40 18.56
N LEU A 394 12.75 14.74 18.51
CA LEU A 394 13.86 13.81 18.62
C LEU A 394 13.85 13.14 20.00
N ASP A 395 13.79 13.92 21.09
CA ASP A 395 13.74 13.40 22.46
C ASP A 395 12.55 12.44 22.67
N ARG A 396 11.36 12.82 22.18
CA ARG A 396 10.16 11.99 22.25
C ARG A 396 10.33 10.69 21.47
N SER A 397 10.87 10.76 20.25
CA SER A 397 11.08 9.58 19.40
C SER A 397 12.14 8.65 19.98
N LEU A 398 13.22 9.20 20.56
CA LEU A 398 14.27 8.45 21.26
C LEU A 398 13.75 7.78 22.53
N ALA A 399 12.85 8.43 23.28
CA ALA A 399 12.22 7.83 24.46
C ALA A 399 11.38 6.59 24.10
N ILE A 400 10.65 6.65 22.98
CA ILE A 400 9.89 5.49 22.46
C ILE A 400 10.85 4.43 21.92
N PHE A 401 11.91 4.83 21.21
CA PHE A 401 12.92 3.92 20.68
C PHE A 401 13.74 3.21 21.75
N GLY A 402 13.98 3.86 22.89
CA GLY A 402 14.69 3.29 24.04
C GLY A 402 13.84 2.39 24.93
N SER A 403 12.55 2.20 24.61
CA SER A 403 11.70 1.28 25.36
C SER A 403 12.15 -0.18 25.15
N ARG A 404 11.81 -1.09 26.07
CA ARG A 404 12.08 -2.54 25.90
C ARG A 404 11.05 -3.22 24.99
N SER A 405 10.42 -2.47 24.08
CA SER A 405 9.36 -3.01 23.22
C SER A 405 9.91 -3.98 22.19
N THR A 406 9.28 -5.15 22.13
CA THR A 406 9.66 -6.24 21.23
C THR A 406 8.92 -6.15 19.89
N ILE A 407 9.34 -6.92 18.89
CA ILE A 407 8.60 -7.10 17.63
C ILE A 407 7.19 -7.65 17.92
N GLY A 408 7.03 -8.55 18.90
CA GLY A 408 5.73 -9.03 19.35
C GLY A 408 4.83 -7.90 19.91
N ASP A 409 5.40 -6.97 20.67
CA ASP A 409 4.67 -5.80 21.18
C ASP A 409 4.24 -4.83 20.06
N HIS A 410 5.07 -4.68 19.03
CA HIS A 410 4.76 -3.87 17.85
C HIS A 410 3.52 -4.41 17.11
N PHE A 411 3.49 -5.70 16.80
CA PHE A 411 2.36 -6.32 16.09
C PHE A 411 1.08 -6.38 16.92
N THR A 412 1.19 -6.37 18.26
CA THR A 412 0.04 -6.27 19.16
C THR A 412 -0.37 -4.83 19.48
N ARG A 413 0.25 -3.82 18.83
CA ARG A 413 0.00 -2.38 19.00
C ARG A 413 0.15 -1.88 20.44
N LYS A 414 1.06 -2.47 21.22
CA LYS A 414 1.41 -2.03 22.59
C LYS A 414 2.48 -0.94 22.64
N ILE A 415 2.89 -0.43 21.47
CA ILE A 415 3.84 0.68 21.37
C ILE A 415 3.01 1.95 21.14
N GLY A 416 2.78 2.71 22.21
CA GLY A 416 2.03 3.95 22.25
C GLY A 416 2.33 4.72 23.52
#